data_AF-A0A7U9QX82-F1
#
_entry.id   AF-A0A7U9QX82-F1
#
_cell.length_a   1.000
_cell.length_b   1.000
_cell.length_c   1.000
_cell.angle_alpha   90.00
_cell.angle_beta   90.00
_cell.angle_gamma   90.00
#
_symmetry.space_group_name_H-M   'P 1'
#
loop_
_entity.id
_entity.type
_entity.pdbx_description
1 polymer ?
#
loop_
_entity_poly.entity_id
_entity_poly.type
_entity_poly.pdbx_seq_one_letter_code
_entity_poly.pdbx_strand_id
1 'polypeptide(L)'
;MEGLNLVDPGAQWQTVHIYLEEGVDAEEYCSRLEERFLDRISYAGGFERVFYSQLAPIISSVSGVVFFIMAVMFLLVIIMGYFVTNSILLTRKRDFGIMKALGYSNGQIISQTVVTFMLYIAGGSLLGGIALYFGFNAVLAGLFRGMGVYRLAFRFPAVWIVVLVLCMEAAGCLTAFLSAWKVRKIVPCSLIKAE
;
A
#
# COMPACT_ATOMS: atom_id res chain seq x y z
N MET A 1 -46.37 -3.61 21.40
CA MET A 1 -46.43 -4.91 22.11
C MET A 1 -47.79 -5.56 22.02
N GLU A 2 -48.89 -4.80 21.93
CA GLU A 2 -50.26 -5.34 21.82
C GLU A 2 -50.44 -6.35 20.68
N GLY A 3 -49.90 -6.06 19.49
CA GLY A 3 -49.94 -7.01 18.35
C GLY A 3 -49.01 -8.22 18.47
N LEU A 4 -47.88 -8.11 19.16
CA LEU A 4 -46.93 -9.23 19.33
C LEU A 4 -47.38 -10.21 20.41
N ASN A 5 -47.97 -9.70 21.49
CA ASN A 5 -48.50 -10.50 22.59
C ASN A 5 -49.72 -11.35 22.19
N LEU A 6 -50.39 -11.00 21.08
CA LEU A 6 -51.45 -11.82 20.49
C LEU A 6 -50.92 -13.06 19.76
N VAL A 7 -49.64 -13.05 19.34
CA VAL A 7 -49.00 -14.14 18.59
C VAL A 7 -48.16 -15.02 19.51
N ASP A 8 -47.44 -14.41 20.46
CA ASP A 8 -46.69 -15.14 21.48
C ASP A 8 -46.77 -14.38 22.83
N PRO A 9 -47.46 -14.95 23.84
CA PRO A 9 -47.57 -14.33 25.16
C PRO A 9 -46.25 -14.31 25.95
N GLY A 10 -45.22 -15.02 25.49
CA GLY A 10 -43.86 -14.99 26.03
C GLY A 10 -42.91 -13.98 25.37
N ALA A 11 -43.39 -13.18 24.41
CA ALA A 11 -42.54 -12.27 23.64
C ALA A 11 -41.85 -11.23 24.54
N GLN A 12 -40.51 -11.26 24.55
CA GLN A 12 -39.67 -10.26 25.22
C GLN A 12 -38.86 -9.48 24.18
N TRP A 13 -38.53 -8.23 24.51
CA TRP A 13 -37.61 -7.44 23.70
C TRP A 13 -36.23 -8.07 23.71
N GLN A 14 -35.71 -8.42 22.54
CA GLN A 14 -34.39 -9.02 22.40
C GLN A 14 -33.29 -7.97 22.20
N THR A 15 -33.58 -6.88 21.49
CA THR A 15 -32.62 -5.79 21.21
C THR A 15 -33.34 -4.46 21.11
N VAL A 16 -32.77 -3.41 21.71
CA VAL A 16 -33.23 -2.02 21.56
C VAL A 16 -32.06 -1.18 21.05
N HIS A 17 -32.26 -0.49 19.94
CA HIS A 17 -31.28 0.46 19.41
C HIS A 17 -31.62 1.87 19.87
N ILE A 18 -30.64 2.54 20.48
CA ILE A 18 -30.77 3.91 20.98
C ILE A 18 -29.80 4.77 20.18
N TYR A 19 -30.32 5.81 19.54
CA TYR A 19 -29.51 6.80 18.84
C TYR A 19 -29.16 7.92 19.82
N LEU A 20 -27.87 8.23 19.92
CA LEU A 20 -27.37 9.32 20.75
C LEU A 20 -27.24 10.59 19.91
N GLU A 21 -27.42 11.75 20.55
CA GLU A 21 -27.13 13.04 19.92
C GLU A 21 -25.60 13.23 19.72
N GLU A 22 -25.22 14.06 18.75
CA GLU A 22 -23.81 14.30 18.41
C GLU A 22 -23.03 14.83 19.63
N GLY A 23 -21.87 14.21 19.90
CA GLY A 23 -20.97 14.61 20.99
C GLY A 23 -21.18 13.87 22.31
N VAL A 24 -22.17 12.99 22.41
CA VAL A 24 -22.33 12.10 23.57
C VAL A 24 -21.46 10.86 23.41
N ASP A 25 -20.59 10.60 24.39
CA ASP A 25 -19.77 9.38 24.43
C ASP A 25 -20.67 8.15 24.65
N ALA A 26 -20.71 7.29 23.63
CA ALA A 26 -21.54 6.09 23.64
C ALA A 26 -21.11 5.08 24.69
N GLU A 27 -19.83 5.04 25.04
CA GLU A 27 -19.24 4.08 25.96
C GLU A 27 -19.54 4.48 27.41
N GLU A 28 -19.40 5.76 27.72
CA GLU A 28 -19.84 6.32 29.01
C GLU A 28 -21.36 6.16 29.20
N TYR A 29 -22.15 6.42 28.15
CA TYR A 29 -23.60 6.27 28.20
C TYR A 29 -24.03 4.82 28.42
N CYS A 30 -23.38 3.86 27.74
CA CYS A 30 -23.62 2.43 27.95
C CYS A 30 -23.26 2.00 29.38
N SER A 31 -22.13 2.47 29.91
CA SER A 31 -21.71 2.14 31.30
C SER A 31 -22.72 2.66 32.33
N ARG A 32 -23.23 3.90 32.17
CA ARG A 32 -24.28 4.45 33.06
C ARG A 32 -25.62 3.71 32.94
N LEU A 33 -25.95 3.23 31.74
CA LEU A 33 -27.14 2.41 31.51
C LEU A 33 -27.02 1.04 32.19
N GLU A 34 -25.86 0.42 32.06
CA GLU A 34 -25.56 -0.87 32.66
C GLU A 34 -25.64 -0.79 34.19
N GLU A 35 -25.01 0.21 34.81
CA GLU A 35 -25.08 0.46 36.26
C GLU A 35 -26.51 0.71 36.76
N ARG A 36 -27.32 1.46 36.01
CA ARG A 36 -28.67 1.85 36.45
C ARG A 36 -29.71 0.76 36.25
N PHE A 37 -29.45 -0.22 35.38
CA PHE A 37 -30.40 -1.26 35.00
C PHE A 37 -29.82 -2.69 35.04
N LEU A 38 -28.85 -2.93 35.94
CA LEU A 38 -28.18 -4.22 36.16
C LEU A 38 -29.12 -5.44 36.20
N ASP A 39 -30.32 -5.30 36.78
CA ASP A 39 -31.28 -6.41 36.94
C ASP A 39 -32.14 -6.70 35.69
N ARG A 40 -32.12 -5.82 34.67
CA ARG A 40 -33.02 -5.90 33.51
C ARG A 40 -32.30 -5.92 32.16
N ILE A 41 -31.01 -5.65 32.13
CA ILE A 41 -30.21 -5.58 30.90
C ILE A 41 -29.06 -6.57 31.01
N SER A 42 -28.97 -7.49 30.04
CA SER A 42 -27.88 -8.49 29.98
C SER A 42 -26.62 -7.94 29.30
N TYR A 43 -26.78 -6.97 28.38
CA TYR A 43 -25.66 -6.34 27.68
C TYR A 43 -26.05 -4.96 27.13
N ALA A 44 -25.22 -3.96 27.40
CA ALA A 44 -25.28 -2.64 26.77
C ALA A 44 -23.93 -2.34 26.12
N GLY A 45 -23.88 -2.31 24.79
CA GLY A 45 -22.65 -2.05 24.04
C GLY A 45 -22.88 -1.00 22.97
N GLY A 46 -21.92 -0.07 22.86
CA GLY A 46 -21.89 0.88 21.74
C GLY A 46 -21.80 0.13 20.42
N PHE A 47 -22.67 0.49 19.47
CA PHE A 47 -22.67 -0.12 18.13
C PHE A 47 -21.29 -0.06 17.48
N GLU A 48 -20.57 1.04 17.68
CA GLU A 48 -19.24 1.26 17.14
C GLU A 48 -18.22 0.22 17.62
N ARG A 49 -18.18 -0.08 18.93
CA ARG A 49 -17.27 -1.09 19.50
C ARG A 49 -17.60 -2.49 18.97
N VAL A 50 -18.88 -2.88 18.97
CA VAL A 50 -19.33 -4.18 18.46
C VAL A 50 -19.03 -4.29 16.97
N PHE A 51 -19.29 -3.24 16.20
CA PHE A 51 -19.02 -3.22 14.77
C PHE A 51 -17.53 -3.32 14.46
N TYR A 52 -16.68 -2.54 15.15
CA TYR A 52 -15.23 -2.62 14.98
C TYR A 52 -14.66 -3.96 15.43
N SER A 53 -15.16 -4.57 16.51
CA SER A 53 -14.66 -5.88 16.96
C SER A 53 -14.95 -6.98 15.95
N GLN A 54 -16.09 -6.92 15.25
CA GLN A 54 -16.42 -7.86 14.19
C GLN A 54 -15.58 -7.64 12.92
N LEU A 55 -15.23 -6.38 12.61
CA LEU A 55 -14.43 -6.05 11.42
C LEU A 55 -12.91 -6.13 11.65
N ALA A 56 -12.44 -6.00 12.89
CA ALA A 56 -11.01 -5.97 13.22
C ALA A 56 -10.24 -7.20 12.68
N PRO A 57 -10.75 -8.45 12.78
CA PRO A 57 -10.07 -9.61 12.19
C PRO A 57 -9.97 -9.54 10.67
N ILE A 58 -11.00 -9.01 10.01
CA ILE A 58 -11.06 -8.84 8.55
C ILE A 58 -10.02 -7.79 8.13
N ILE A 59 -10.01 -6.63 8.79
CA ILE A 59 -9.06 -5.54 8.53
C ILE A 59 -7.62 -6.04 8.75
N SER A 60 -7.36 -6.74 9.84
CA SER A 60 -6.05 -7.30 10.14
C SER A 60 -5.59 -8.29 9.06
N SER A 61 -6.47 -9.21 8.65
CA SER A 61 -6.13 -10.20 7.62
C SER A 61 -5.84 -9.54 6.27
N VAL A 62 -6.70 -8.59 5.84
CA VAL A 62 -6.52 -7.87 4.58
C VAL A 62 -5.24 -7.03 4.62
N SER A 63 -4.97 -6.33 5.73
CA SER A 63 -3.75 -5.54 5.91
C SER A 63 -2.47 -6.40 5.81
N GLY A 64 -2.49 -7.61 6.38
CA GLY A 64 -1.39 -8.57 6.28
C GLY A 64 -1.12 -9.00 4.83
N VAL A 65 -2.17 -9.33 4.07
CA VAL A 65 -2.05 -9.69 2.65
C VAL A 65 -1.53 -8.52 1.82
N VAL A 66 -2.04 -7.30 2.05
CA VAL A 66 -1.58 -6.10 1.36
C VAL A 66 -0.11 -5.82 1.65
N PHE A 67 0.31 -5.92 2.92
CA PHE A 67 1.71 -5.75 3.30
C PHE A 67 2.62 -6.80 2.66
N PHE A 68 2.18 -8.06 2.60
CA PHE A 68 2.91 -9.13 1.93
C PHE A 68 3.08 -8.86 0.43
N ILE A 69 2.00 -8.50 -0.27
CA ILE A 69 2.06 -8.16 -1.71
C ILE A 69 2.99 -6.96 -1.93
N MET A 70 2.89 -5.94 -1.09
CA MET A 70 3.76 -4.75 -1.17
C MET A 70 5.24 -5.12 -0.98
N ALA A 71 5.55 -5.98 -0.01
CA ALA A 71 6.92 -6.46 0.23
C ALA A 71 7.46 -7.25 -0.96
N VAL A 72 6.65 -8.15 -1.54
CA VAL A 72 7.02 -8.90 -2.76
C VAL A 72 7.25 -7.96 -3.93
N MET A 73 6.38 -6.96 -4.13
CA MET A 73 6.56 -5.99 -5.21
C MET A 73 7.83 -5.17 -5.05
N PHE A 74 8.15 -4.73 -3.83
CA PHE A 74 9.37 -4.01 -3.55
C PHE A 74 10.61 -4.87 -3.84
N LEU A 75 10.59 -6.14 -3.44
CA LEU A 75 11.65 -7.10 -3.76
C LEU A 75 11.81 -7.28 -5.27
N LEU A 76 10.71 -7.39 -6.03
CA LEU A 76 10.75 -7.52 -7.48
C LEU A 76 11.39 -6.30 -8.14
N VAL A 77 11.06 -5.08 -7.69
CA VAL A 77 11.69 -3.86 -8.19
C VAL A 77 13.21 -3.88 -7.97
N ILE A 78 13.65 -4.35 -6.80
CA ILE A 78 15.09 -4.48 -6.49
C ILE A 78 15.78 -5.48 -7.42
N ILE A 79 15.20 -6.68 -7.56
CA ILE A 79 15.76 -7.74 -8.40
C ILE A 79 15.81 -7.29 -9.86
N MET A 80 14.74 -6.66 -10.34
CA MET A 80 14.66 -6.19 -11.73
C MET A 80 15.64 -5.05 -11.98
N GLY A 81 15.78 -4.08 -11.05
CA GLY A 81 16.79 -3.03 -11.15
C GLY A 81 18.22 -3.58 -11.18
N TYR A 82 18.51 -4.60 -10.37
CA TYR A 82 19.77 -5.32 -10.40
C TYR A 82 20.00 -6.04 -11.75
N PHE A 83 18.99 -6.75 -12.25
CA PHE A 83 19.08 -7.49 -13.50
C PHE A 83 19.33 -6.55 -14.70
N VAL A 84 18.56 -5.46 -14.79
CA VAL A 84 18.70 -4.44 -15.85
C VAL A 84 20.09 -3.82 -15.81
N THR A 85 20.59 -3.46 -14.63
CA THR A 85 21.94 -2.87 -14.52
C THR A 85 23.03 -3.84 -14.97
N ASN A 86 22.96 -5.11 -14.55
CA ASN A 86 23.92 -6.13 -15.00
C ASN A 86 23.81 -6.40 -16.50
N SER A 87 22.60 -6.44 -17.05
CA SER A 87 22.38 -6.62 -18.48
C SER A 87 23.02 -5.48 -19.28
N ILE A 88 22.81 -4.22 -18.88
CA ILE A 88 23.44 -3.07 -19.52
C ILE A 88 24.97 -3.15 -19.44
N LEU A 89 25.51 -3.52 -18.27
CA LEU A 89 26.96 -3.68 -18.09
C LEU A 89 27.55 -4.79 -18.97
N LEU A 90 26.80 -5.88 -19.21
CA LEU A 90 27.25 -6.98 -20.04
C LEU A 90 27.17 -6.66 -21.53
N THR A 91 26.10 -6.00 -21.97
CA THR A 91 25.85 -5.70 -23.39
C THR A 91 26.64 -4.47 -23.86
N ARG A 92 26.81 -3.44 -23.03
CA ARG A 92 27.49 -2.19 -23.39
C ARG A 92 28.97 -2.12 -23.02
N LYS A 93 29.63 -3.26 -22.76
CA LYS A 93 31.08 -3.30 -22.46
C LYS A 93 31.93 -2.59 -23.52
N ARG A 94 31.56 -2.74 -24.79
CA ARG A 94 32.26 -2.11 -25.93
C ARG A 94 32.13 -0.58 -25.90
N ASP A 95 30.92 -0.08 -25.67
CA ASP A 95 30.64 1.37 -25.60
C ASP A 95 31.37 2.02 -24.42
N PHE A 96 31.38 1.34 -23.26
CA PHE A 96 32.13 1.80 -22.10
C PHE A 96 33.64 1.76 -22.31
N GLY A 97 34.14 0.79 -23.09
CA GLY A 97 35.54 0.74 -23.53
C GLY A 97 35.93 1.93 -24.41
N ILE A 98 35.06 2.34 -25.34
CA ILE A 98 35.26 3.51 -26.20
C ILE A 98 35.23 4.81 -25.40
N MET A 99 34.25 4.98 -24.50
CA MET A 99 34.19 6.16 -23.62
C MET A 99 35.44 6.28 -22.74
N LYS A 100 35.94 5.14 -22.24
CA LYS A 100 37.17 5.10 -21.45
C LYS A 100 38.41 5.46 -22.28
N ALA A 101 38.47 5.02 -23.54
CA ALA A 101 39.53 5.39 -24.48
C ALA A 101 39.50 6.89 -24.84
N LEU A 102 38.32 7.53 -24.80
CA LEU A 102 38.15 8.98 -24.95
C LEU A 102 38.45 9.78 -23.67
N GLY A 103 38.84 9.11 -22.58
CA GLY A 103 39.24 9.76 -21.32
C GLY A 103 38.13 9.93 -20.28
N TYR A 104 36.95 9.32 -20.46
CA TYR A 104 35.91 9.36 -19.44
C TYR A 104 36.32 8.56 -18.20
N SER A 105 36.03 9.13 -17.03
CA SER A 105 36.20 8.45 -15.75
C SER A 105 35.11 7.40 -15.52
N ASN A 106 35.44 6.31 -14.82
CA ASN A 106 34.46 5.28 -14.44
C ASN A 106 33.25 5.88 -13.68
N GLY A 107 33.45 6.95 -12.92
CA GLY A 107 32.40 7.63 -12.16
C GLY A 107 31.37 8.31 -13.06
N GLN A 108 31.79 8.92 -14.17
CA GLN A 108 30.88 9.57 -15.13
C GLN A 108 29.98 8.55 -15.83
N ILE A 109 30.54 7.40 -16.23
CA ILE A 109 29.81 6.33 -16.90
C ILE A 109 28.74 5.71 -15.97
N ILE A 110 29.10 5.45 -14.71
CA ILE A 110 28.17 4.91 -13.70
C ILE A 110 27.08 5.93 -13.39
N SER A 111 27.45 7.21 -13.17
CA SER A 111 26.49 8.28 -12.88
C SER A 111 25.47 8.45 -14.02
N GLN A 112 25.92 8.46 -15.27
CA GLN A 112 25.04 8.54 -16.44
C GLN A 112 24.03 7.37 -16.50
N THR A 113 24.50 6.16 -16.20
CA THR A 113 23.64 4.97 -16.18
C THR A 113 22.59 5.05 -15.07
N VAL A 114 22.99 5.49 -13.88
CA VAL A 114 22.10 5.68 -12.73
C VAL A 114 21.04 6.75 -13.01
N VAL A 115 21.44 7.91 -13.54
CA VAL A 115 20.52 9.00 -13.88
C VAL A 115 19.48 8.55 -14.90
N THR A 116 19.92 7.83 -15.94
CA THR A 116 19.01 7.30 -16.96
C THR A 116 18.00 6.33 -16.35
N PHE A 117 18.43 5.46 -15.43
CA PHE A 117 17.54 4.53 -14.73
C PHE A 117 16.55 5.24 -13.80
N MET A 118 17.00 6.28 -13.07
CA MET A 118 16.12 7.11 -12.25
C MET A 118 15.04 7.79 -13.08
N LEU A 119 15.37 8.32 -14.27
CA LEU A 119 14.38 8.93 -15.16
C LEU A 119 13.30 7.94 -15.62
N TYR A 120 13.68 6.69 -15.91
CA TYR A 120 12.71 5.65 -16.24
C TYR A 120 11.77 5.32 -15.08
N ILE A 121 12.31 5.22 -13.86
CA ILE A 121 11.50 4.97 -12.66
C ILE A 121 10.56 6.15 -12.39
N ALA A 122 11.06 7.38 -12.44
CA ALA A 122 10.27 8.59 -12.24
C ALA A 122 9.15 8.70 -13.28
N GLY A 123 9.45 8.47 -14.56
CA GLY A 123 8.42 8.47 -15.61
C GLY A 123 7.35 7.40 -15.38
N GLY A 124 7.77 6.18 -15.02
CA GLY A 124 6.85 5.08 -14.72
C GLY A 124 5.98 5.33 -13.48
N SER A 125 6.55 5.86 -12.41
CA SER A 125 5.83 6.14 -11.15
C SER A 125 4.83 7.28 -11.31
N LEU A 126 5.18 8.33 -12.06
CA LEU A 126 4.25 9.43 -12.41
C LEU A 126 3.07 8.93 -13.24
N LEU A 127 3.34 8.18 -14.32
CA LEU A 127 2.27 7.63 -15.17
C LEU A 127 1.39 6.66 -14.39
N GLY A 128 1.99 5.80 -13.57
CA GLY A 128 1.27 4.87 -12.71
C GLY A 128 0.41 5.58 -11.67
N GLY A 129 0.92 6.65 -11.05
CA GLY A 129 0.19 7.46 -10.08
C GLY A 129 -1.02 8.17 -10.69
N ILE A 130 -0.87 8.74 -11.88
CA ILE A 130 -1.98 9.35 -12.64
C ILE A 130 -3.02 8.29 -13.01
N ALA A 131 -2.57 7.16 -13.56
CA ALA A 131 -3.46 6.05 -13.93
C ALA A 131 -4.22 5.50 -12.70
N LEU A 132 -3.58 5.43 -11.54
CA LEU A 132 -4.22 5.02 -10.30
C LEU A 132 -5.29 6.05 -9.88
N TYR A 133 -4.96 7.35 -9.85
CA TYR A 133 -5.90 8.38 -9.41
C TYR A 133 -7.20 8.41 -10.24
N PHE A 134 -7.09 8.29 -11.57
CA PHE A 134 -8.26 8.31 -12.45
C PHE A 134 -8.93 6.94 -12.62
N GLY A 135 -8.13 5.87 -12.71
CA GLY A 135 -8.63 4.53 -13.04
C GLY A 135 -9.16 3.74 -11.85
N PHE A 136 -8.66 4.01 -10.64
CA PHE A 136 -8.99 3.20 -9.46
C PHE A 136 -10.49 3.18 -9.14
N ASN A 137 -11.13 4.34 -9.18
CA ASN A 137 -12.58 4.43 -8.95
C ASN A 137 -13.38 3.68 -10.03
N ALA A 138 -12.95 3.71 -11.28
CA ALA A 138 -13.61 2.98 -12.36
C ALA A 138 -13.48 1.46 -12.22
N VAL A 139 -12.29 0.98 -11.85
CA VAL A 139 -12.04 -0.45 -11.59
C VAL A 139 -12.88 -0.94 -10.40
N LEU A 140 -12.89 -0.19 -9.30
CA LEU A 140 -13.73 -0.52 -8.14
C LEU A 140 -15.21 -0.54 -8.51
N ALA A 141 -15.70 0.50 -9.19
CA ALA A 141 -17.10 0.56 -9.61
C ALA A 141 -17.47 -0.64 -10.50
N GLY A 142 -16.55 -1.10 -11.36
CA GLY A 142 -16.73 -2.31 -12.15
C GLY A 142 -16.83 -3.59 -11.31
N LEU A 143 -15.92 -3.79 -10.36
CA LEU A 143 -15.91 -4.96 -9.48
C LEU A 143 -17.16 -5.04 -8.60
N PHE A 144 -17.57 -3.90 -8.03
CA PHE A 144 -18.71 -3.83 -7.12
C PHE A 144 -20.07 -3.70 -7.84
N ARG A 145 -20.08 -3.53 -9.16
CA ARG A 145 -21.31 -3.49 -9.95
C ARG A 145 -22.14 -4.77 -9.78
N GLY A 146 -21.48 -5.92 -9.61
CA GLY A 146 -22.15 -7.21 -9.35
C GLY A 146 -22.86 -7.28 -7.99
N MET A 147 -22.50 -6.41 -7.04
CA MET A 147 -23.09 -6.34 -5.71
C MET A 147 -24.17 -5.24 -5.59
N GLY A 148 -24.56 -4.60 -6.71
CA GLY A 148 -25.59 -3.56 -6.74
C GLY A 148 -25.14 -2.16 -6.29
N VAL A 149 -23.85 -1.97 -6.00
CA VAL A 149 -23.31 -0.68 -5.56
C VAL A 149 -22.87 0.14 -6.78
N TYR A 150 -23.64 1.19 -7.10
CA TYR A 150 -23.42 2.00 -8.32
C TYR A 150 -22.60 3.28 -8.09
N ARG A 151 -22.44 3.73 -6.84
CA ARG A 151 -21.69 4.94 -6.49
C ARG A 151 -20.72 4.68 -5.36
N LEU A 152 -19.51 4.28 -5.72
CA LEU A 152 -18.35 4.31 -4.83
C LEU A 152 -17.50 5.53 -5.19
N ALA A 153 -17.48 6.52 -4.31
CA ALA A 153 -16.58 7.66 -4.41
C ALA A 153 -15.52 7.54 -3.31
N PHE A 154 -14.55 6.65 -3.50
CA PHE A 154 -13.39 6.59 -2.62
C PHE A 154 -12.48 7.78 -2.93
N ARG A 155 -12.55 8.81 -2.09
CA ARG A 155 -11.59 9.93 -2.13
C ARG A 155 -10.29 9.47 -1.50
N PHE A 156 -9.42 8.86 -2.31
CA PHE A 156 -8.06 8.56 -1.88
C PHE A 156 -7.31 9.87 -1.62
N PRO A 157 -6.74 10.07 -0.41
CA PRO A 157 -5.92 11.23 -0.15
C PRO A 157 -4.71 11.21 -1.09
N ALA A 158 -4.52 12.28 -1.86
CA ALA A 158 -3.38 12.40 -2.78
C ALA A 158 -2.03 12.21 -2.07
N VAL A 159 -1.97 12.51 -0.77
CA VAL A 159 -0.81 12.30 0.11
C VAL A 159 -0.29 10.87 0.04
N TRP A 160 -1.16 9.86 0.06
CA TRP A 160 -0.71 8.45 0.03
C TRP A 160 -0.12 8.05 -1.32
N ILE A 161 -0.66 8.60 -2.42
CA ILE A 161 -0.12 8.37 -3.76
C ILE A 161 1.29 8.96 -3.85
N VAL A 162 1.47 10.19 -3.35
CA VAL A 162 2.79 10.85 -3.30
C VAL A 162 3.78 10.05 -2.47
N VAL A 163 3.37 9.55 -1.29
CA VAL A 163 4.22 8.70 -0.45
C VAL A 163 4.66 7.43 -1.18
N LEU A 164 3.75 6.76 -1.91
CA LEU A 164 4.09 5.56 -2.68
C LEU A 164 5.08 5.85 -3.82
N VAL A 165 4.90 6.96 -4.53
CA VAL A 165 5.82 7.41 -5.59
C VAL A 165 7.21 7.68 -5.01
N LEU A 166 7.29 8.40 -3.90
CA LEU A 166 8.56 8.66 -3.20
C LEU A 166 9.23 7.37 -2.71
N CYS A 167 8.46 6.41 -2.20
CA CYS A 167 8.98 5.10 -1.82
C CYS A 167 9.54 4.33 -3.01
N MET A 168 8.91 4.40 -4.19
CA MET A 168 9.42 3.78 -5.41
C MET A 168 10.72 4.45 -5.89
N GLU A 169 10.79 5.78 -5.89
CA GLU A 169 12.03 6.50 -6.19
C GLU A 169 13.14 6.15 -5.21
N ALA A 170 12.85 6.10 -3.91
CA ALA A 170 13.81 5.69 -2.88
C ALA A 170 14.32 4.25 -3.12
N ALA A 171 13.44 3.31 -3.50
CA ALA A 171 13.83 1.96 -3.89
C ALA A 171 14.77 1.97 -5.10
N GLY A 172 14.43 2.75 -6.13
CA GLY A 172 15.25 2.97 -7.30
C GLY A 172 16.63 3.51 -6.95
N CYS A 173 16.69 4.57 -6.15
CA CYS A 173 17.92 5.14 -5.61
C CYS A 173 18.76 4.10 -4.87
N LEU A 174 18.13 3.29 -4.02
CA LEU A 174 18.81 2.25 -3.25
C LEU A 174 19.44 1.20 -4.19
N THR A 175 18.69 0.73 -5.19
CA THR A 175 19.19 -0.25 -6.17
C THR A 175 20.34 0.30 -7.01
N ALA A 176 20.24 1.56 -7.42
CA ALA A 176 21.28 2.27 -8.14
C ALA A 176 22.55 2.42 -7.28
N PHE A 177 22.38 2.79 -6.01
CA PHE A 177 23.48 2.93 -5.06
C PHE A 177 24.18 1.59 -4.82
N LEU A 178 23.42 0.51 -4.55
CA LEU A 178 23.95 -0.84 -4.39
C LEU A 178 24.71 -1.31 -5.63
N SER A 179 24.16 -1.04 -6.81
CA SER A 179 24.81 -1.41 -8.08
C SER A 179 26.10 -0.61 -8.29
N ALA A 180 26.09 0.71 -8.07
CA ALA A 180 27.27 1.56 -8.17
C ALA A 180 28.37 1.13 -7.18
N TRP A 181 28.00 0.78 -5.95
CA TRP A 181 28.93 0.33 -4.92
C TRP A 181 29.57 -1.02 -5.26
N LYS A 182 28.78 -1.94 -5.85
CA LYS A 182 29.29 -3.24 -6.31
C LYS A 182 30.17 -3.09 -7.57
N VAL A 183 29.80 -2.24 -8.52
CA VAL A 183 30.62 -1.95 -9.72
C VAL A 183 31.95 -1.33 -9.32
N ARG A 184 31.98 -0.47 -8.30
CA ARG A 184 33.24 0.08 -7.76
C ARG A 184 34.18 -1.01 -7.23
N LYS A 185 33.66 -2.17 -6.79
CA LYS A 185 34.47 -3.37 -6.45
C LYS A 185 34.87 -4.22 -7.66
N ILE A 186 34.13 -4.20 -8.77
CA ILE A 186 34.35 -5.11 -9.92
C ILE A 186 35.39 -4.54 -10.92
N VAL A 187 35.65 -3.23 -10.93
CA VAL A 187 36.41 -2.59 -12.03
C VAL A 187 37.95 -2.46 -11.87
N PRO A 188 38.65 -2.73 -10.73
CA PRO A 188 40.11 -2.53 -10.74
C PRO A 188 41.01 -3.68 -11.20
N CYS A 189 40.55 -4.93 -11.42
CA CYS A 189 41.51 -6.04 -11.62
C CYS A 189 41.26 -7.04 -12.75
N SER A 190 40.09 -7.07 -13.39
CA SER A 190 39.82 -8.06 -14.45
C SER A 190 40.19 -7.60 -15.86
N LEU A 191 40.53 -6.31 -16.05
CA LEU A 191 40.91 -5.78 -17.38
C LEU A 191 42.40 -5.95 -17.72
N ILE A 192 43.24 -6.43 -16.79
CA ILE A 192 44.70 -6.59 -16.97
C ILE A 192 45.12 -8.08 -17.04
N LYS A 193 44.19 -9.03 -16.86
CA LYS A 193 44.48 -10.48 -16.91
C LYS A 193 43.85 -11.21 -18.10
N ALA A 194 43.41 -10.46 -19.11
CA ALA A 194 43.02 -11.02 -20.40
C ALA A 194 44.01 -10.56 -21.46
N GLU A 195 45.29 -10.80 -21.20
CA GLU A 195 46.32 -11.03 -22.23
C GLU A 195 46.91 -12.41 -21.96
#